data_AF-A0A7W8KEX9-F1
#
_entry.id   AF-A0A7W8KEX9-F1
#
_cell.length_a   1.000
_cell.length_b   1.000
_cell.length_c   1.000
_cell.angle_alpha   90.00
_cell.angle_beta   90.00
_cell.angle_gamma   90.00
#
_symmetry.space_group_name_H-M   'P 1'
#
loop_
_entity.id
_entity.type
_entity.pdbx_description
1 polymer ?
#
loop_
_entity_poly.entity_id
_entity_poly.type
_entity_poly.pdbx_seq_one_letter_code
_entity_poly.pdbx_strand_id
1 'polypeptide(L)'
;MKARALLLAALLGVAGAQTSVAPLPGLAAPTPVVPNTALLLDGQKLTIDVKFNPGAEGTAYPPLVPFSKSAPAYYPMLGTDQAFHLSVQSTLAGAALVLRTQPITAPGQQALPIDRIEYSVNGAPFVPSTSIQVIALLPVSGQATYDIALRLRLEGDEPAGLSQALLSWSVEAR
;
A
#
# COMPACT_ATOMS: atom_id res chain seq x y z
N MET A 1 15.73 -62.48 -16.23
CA MET A 1 16.11 -61.31 -15.39
C MET A 1 15.00 -60.28 -15.51
N LYS A 2 14.49 -59.82 -14.35
CA LYS A 2 13.89 -58.50 -14.00
C LYS A 2 13.41 -57.59 -15.17
N ALA A 3 12.28 -56.87 -15.15
CA ALA A 3 11.13 -56.72 -14.26
C ALA A 3 10.20 -55.65 -14.92
N ARG A 4 8.89 -55.75 -14.66
CA ARG A 4 7.90 -54.65 -14.44
C ARG A 4 7.69 -53.59 -15.55
N ALA A 5 6.53 -53.56 -16.22
CA ALA A 5 5.23 -53.00 -15.80
C ALA A 5 5.14 -51.47 -15.82
N LEU A 6 4.30 -50.93 -16.73
CA LEU A 6 3.62 -49.63 -16.65
C LEU A 6 2.28 -49.84 -17.39
N LEU A 7 1.18 -50.21 -16.72
CA LEU A 7 0.30 -49.45 -15.82
C LEU A 7 -0.37 -48.23 -16.47
N LEU A 8 -1.57 -48.49 -17.01
CA LEU A 8 -2.83 -47.75 -16.86
C LEU A 8 -2.77 -46.22 -16.76
N ALA A 9 -3.22 -45.55 -17.83
CA ALA A 9 -3.65 -44.16 -17.79
C ALA A 9 -5.08 -44.08 -17.23
N ALA A 10 -5.19 -43.62 -15.97
CA ALA A 10 -6.44 -43.15 -15.39
C ALA A 10 -6.14 -42.06 -14.34
N LEU A 11 -6.32 -40.79 -14.71
CA LEU A 11 -6.54 -39.68 -13.79
C LEU A 11 -7.65 -38.83 -14.43
N LEU A 12 -8.92 -39.08 -14.09
CA LEU A 12 -9.65 -38.44 -12.98
C LEU A 12 -9.52 -36.92 -12.98
N GLY A 13 -10.60 -36.27 -13.41
CA GLY A 13 -10.83 -34.85 -13.25
C GLY A 13 -10.79 -34.45 -11.77
N VAL A 14 -10.01 -33.42 -11.48
CA VAL A 14 -10.03 -32.76 -10.19
C VAL A 14 -11.17 -31.74 -10.24
N ALA A 15 -12.30 -32.12 -9.69
CA ALA A 15 -13.31 -31.17 -9.24
C ALA A 15 -12.67 -30.28 -8.16
N GLY A 16 -12.56 -28.99 -8.44
CA GLY A 16 -12.13 -28.00 -7.46
C GLY A 16 -13.11 -27.96 -6.31
N ALA A 17 -12.72 -28.54 -5.17
CA ALA A 17 -13.42 -28.34 -3.91
C ALA A 17 -13.21 -26.87 -3.50
N GLN A 18 -14.24 -26.04 -3.69
CA GLN A 18 -14.32 -24.73 -3.05
C GLN A 18 -14.67 -24.95 -1.58
N THR A 19 -13.66 -25.05 -0.73
CA THR A 19 -13.82 -24.96 0.72
C THR A 19 -14.01 -23.49 1.09
N SER A 20 -15.27 -23.05 1.09
CA SER A 20 -15.68 -21.83 1.79
C SER A 20 -15.55 -22.05 3.29
N VAL A 21 -14.40 -21.68 3.87
CA VAL A 21 -14.21 -21.64 5.32
C VAL A 21 -14.96 -20.42 5.85
N ALA A 22 -15.99 -20.65 6.66
CA ALA A 22 -16.66 -19.60 7.41
C ALA A 22 -15.66 -18.94 8.38
N PRO A 23 -15.64 -17.60 8.51
CA PRO A 23 -14.72 -16.94 9.44
C PRO A 23 -15.10 -17.28 10.89
N LEU A 24 -14.13 -17.79 11.66
CA LEU A 24 -14.29 -17.97 13.11
C LEU A 24 -14.49 -16.60 13.78
N PRO A 25 -15.48 -16.45 14.68
CA PRO A 25 -15.64 -15.22 15.45
C PRO A 25 -14.51 -15.13 16.49
N GLY A 26 -13.74 -14.03 16.45
CA GLY A 26 -12.75 -13.70 17.49
C GLY A 26 -11.29 -13.65 17.03
N LEU A 27 -10.97 -13.94 15.77
CA LEU A 27 -9.66 -13.60 15.22
C LEU A 27 -9.71 -12.16 14.70
N ALA A 28 -8.89 -11.29 15.29
CA ALA A 28 -8.58 -10.01 14.67
C ALA A 28 -8.16 -10.30 13.23
N ALA A 29 -8.81 -9.63 12.27
CA ALA A 29 -8.44 -9.78 10.86
C ALA A 29 -6.92 -9.60 10.75
N PRO A 30 -6.21 -10.47 9.99
CA PRO A 30 -4.78 -10.32 9.83
C PRO A 30 -4.52 -8.88 9.38
N THR A 31 -3.73 -8.15 10.16
CA THR A 31 -3.32 -6.80 9.82
C THR A 31 -2.71 -6.87 8.42
N PRO A 32 -3.20 -6.11 7.42
CA PRO A 32 -2.62 -6.15 6.09
C PRO A 32 -1.14 -5.80 6.22
N VAL A 33 -0.28 -6.77 5.90
CA VAL A 33 1.17 -6.58 5.93
C VAL A 33 1.53 -5.80 4.68
N VAL A 34 1.82 -4.51 4.84
CA VAL A 34 2.47 -3.76 3.77
C VAL A 34 3.86 -4.38 3.58
N PRO A 35 4.23 -4.82 2.36
CA PRO A 35 5.50 -5.47 2.16
C PRO A 35 6.64 -4.48 2.40
N ASN A 36 7.62 -4.87 3.23
CA ASN A 36 8.83 -4.06 3.46
C ASN A 36 9.64 -3.88 2.16
N THR A 37 9.53 -4.82 1.22
CA THR A 37 10.18 -4.75 -0.08
C THR A 37 9.26 -5.29 -1.18
N ALA A 38 9.19 -4.58 -2.30
CA ALA A 38 8.41 -4.97 -3.47
C ALA A 38 9.20 -4.77 -4.77
N LEU A 39 8.87 -5.58 -5.79
CA LEU A 39 9.38 -5.45 -7.16
C LEU A 39 8.21 -5.09 -8.07
N LEU A 40 8.40 -4.07 -8.92
CA LEU A 40 7.42 -3.63 -9.92
C LEU A 40 8.04 -3.67 -11.32
N LEU A 41 7.43 -4.47 -12.20
CA LEU A 41 7.82 -4.61 -13.59
C LEU A 41 6.89 -3.83 -14.53
N ASP A 42 7.28 -3.71 -15.80
CA ASP A 42 6.44 -3.14 -16.85
C ASP A 42 5.05 -3.79 -16.91
N GLY A 43 4.00 -2.98 -17.01
CA GLY A 43 2.61 -3.44 -17.07
C GLY A 43 2.05 -3.99 -15.76
N GLN A 44 2.85 -4.08 -14.70
CA GLN A 44 2.37 -4.47 -13.38
C GLN A 44 1.84 -3.29 -12.59
N LYS A 45 0.98 -3.62 -11.61
CA LYS A 45 0.44 -2.69 -10.64
C LYS A 45 0.63 -3.27 -9.24
N LEU A 46 1.35 -2.55 -8.39
CA LEU A 46 1.42 -2.84 -6.96
C LEU A 46 0.31 -2.06 -6.26
N THR A 47 -0.61 -2.75 -5.60
CA THR A 47 -1.67 -2.10 -4.80
C THR A 47 -1.51 -2.49 -3.35
N ILE A 48 -1.48 -1.51 -2.46
CA ILE A 48 -1.46 -1.72 -1.02
C ILE A 48 -2.67 -1.06 -0.37
N ASP A 49 -3.17 -1.71 0.66
CA ASP A 49 -4.18 -1.17 1.56
C ASP A 49 -3.47 -0.52 2.75
N VAL A 50 -3.53 0.81 2.83
CA VAL A 50 -2.93 1.56 3.95
C VAL A 50 -3.99 1.96 4.94
N LYS A 51 -3.65 1.83 6.22
CA LYS A 51 -4.53 2.15 7.34
C LYS A 51 -3.81 3.11 8.27
N PHE A 52 -4.56 4.04 8.85
CA PHE A 52 -4.12 4.99 9.86
C PHE A 52 -5.13 4.95 11.01
N ASN A 53 -4.70 5.03 12.27
CA ASN A 53 -5.62 5.08 13.40
C ASN A 53 -5.27 6.19 14.39
N PRO A 54 -5.52 7.45 14.01
CA PRO A 54 -5.42 8.57 14.95
C PRO A 54 -6.20 8.30 16.22
N GLY A 55 -5.52 8.37 17.36
CA GLY A 55 -6.13 8.29 18.70
C GLY A 55 -6.25 6.88 19.30
N ALA A 56 -5.97 5.80 18.56
CA ALA A 56 -5.97 4.45 19.14
C ALA A 56 -4.55 3.94 19.46
N GLU A 57 -3.59 4.08 18.53
CA GLU A 57 -2.18 3.66 18.71
C GLU A 57 -1.23 4.47 17.81
N GLY A 58 -0.06 4.86 18.34
CA GLY A 58 0.96 5.67 17.66
C GLY A 58 1.14 7.05 18.29
N THR A 59 2.39 7.53 18.39
CA THR A 59 2.67 8.90 18.85
C THR A 59 2.33 9.89 17.74
N ALA A 60 1.30 10.70 17.95
CA ALA A 60 1.04 11.87 17.13
C ALA A 60 2.23 12.82 17.24
N TYR A 61 2.66 13.40 16.12
CA TYR A 61 3.66 14.47 16.13
C TYR A 61 3.11 15.74 15.47
N PRO A 62 3.01 16.88 16.19
CA PRO A 62 3.31 17.03 17.61
C PRO A 62 2.25 16.34 18.51
N PRO A 63 2.64 15.91 19.73
CA PRO A 63 1.76 15.15 20.63
C PRO A 63 0.73 16.04 21.31
N LEU A 64 -0.56 15.69 21.18
CA LEU A 64 -1.70 16.11 22.02
C LEU A 64 -1.87 17.63 22.31
N VAL A 65 -1.41 18.49 21.41
CA VAL A 65 -1.88 19.89 21.34
C VAL A 65 -3.04 19.99 20.34
N PRO A 66 -3.93 20.99 20.47
CA PRO A 66 -4.90 21.29 19.41
C PRO A 66 -4.13 21.55 18.12
N PHE A 67 -4.25 20.65 17.15
CA PHE A 67 -3.61 20.80 15.85
C PHE A 67 -4.48 21.67 14.95
N SER A 68 -3.88 22.40 14.04
CA SER A 68 -4.54 23.35 13.14
C SER A 68 -3.90 23.31 11.77
N LYS A 69 -4.43 24.05 10.80
CA LYS A 69 -3.79 24.19 9.49
C LYS A 69 -2.34 24.70 9.58
N SER A 70 -2.05 25.54 10.57
CA SER A 70 -0.71 26.09 10.83
C SER A 70 0.16 25.22 11.73
N ALA A 71 -0.40 24.20 12.36
CA ALA A 71 0.30 23.25 13.23
C ALA A 71 -0.35 21.87 13.14
N PRO A 72 -0.18 21.16 12.00
CA PRO A 72 -0.83 19.88 11.77
C PRO A 72 -0.23 18.77 12.65
N ALA A 73 -1.02 17.73 12.91
CA ALA A 73 -0.56 16.49 13.54
C ALA A 73 -0.30 15.42 12.48
N TYR A 74 0.74 14.61 12.69
CA TYR A 74 1.12 13.53 11.79
C TYR A 74 1.02 12.17 12.47
N TYR A 75 0.49 11.20 11.74
CA TYR A 75 0.31 9.82 12.18
C TYR A 75 0.99 8.85 11.21
N PRO A 76 1.76 7.87 11.72
CA PRO A 76 2.34 6.84 10.87
C PRO A 76 1.26 5.88 10.37
N MET A 77 1.61 5.12 9.33
CA MET A 77 0.79 4.01 8.88
C MET A 77 0.69 2.93 9.97
N LEU A 78 -0.47 2.28 10.09
CA LEU A 78 -0.65 1.16 11.00
C LEU A 78 0.11 -0.06 10.50
N GLY A 79 0.76 -0.75 11.43
CA GLY A 79 1.51 -1.98 11.13
C GLY A 79 2.90 -1.75 10.57
N THR A 80 3.34 -0.51 10.36
CA THR A 80 4.74 -0.18 10.06
C THR A 80 5.07 1.27 10.38
N ASP A 81 6.20 1.49 11.03
CA ASP A 81 6.81 2.79 11.27
C ASP A 81 7.90 3.13 10.24
N GLN A 82 8.15 2.25 9.27
CA GLN A 82 9.25 2.35 8.33
C GLN A 82 8.78 2.62 6.89
N ALA A 83 9.70 3.20 6.11
CA ALA A 83 9.55 3.29 4.66
C ALA A 83 9.48 1.88 4.06
N PHE A 84 8.70 1.73 2.98
CA PHE A 84 8.73 0.51 2.18
C PHE A 84 9.67 0.68 0.99
N HIS A 85 10.41 -0.37 0.67
CA HIS A 85 11.37 -0.37 -0.43
C HIS A 85 10.72 -0.86 -1.73
N LEU A 86 10.71 -0.04 -2.77
CA LEU A 86 10.18 -0.37 -4.08
C LEU A 86 11.29 -0.42 -5.12
N SER A 87 11.62 -1.63 -5.56
CA SER A 87 12.47 -1.84 -6.72
C SER A 87 11.60 -1.82 -7.98
N VAL A 88 11.99 -1.03 -8.96
CA VAL A 88 11.30 -0.88 -10.23
C VAL A 88 12.26 -1.27 -11.34
N GLN A 89 11.82 -2.15 -12.23
CA GLN A 89 12.58 -2.57 -13.39
C GLN A 89 11.71 -2.34 -14.63
N SER A 90 12.25 -1.60 -15.59
CA SER A 90 11.51 -1.18 -16.78
C SER A 90 12.36 -1.24 -18.03
N THR A 91 11.74 -1.56 -19.14
CA THR A 91 12.32 -1.52 -20.49
C THR A 91 11.74 -0.38 -21.32
N LEU A 92 10.77 0.37 -20.77
CA LEU A 92 10.11 1.48 -21.43
C LEU A 92 11.04 2.69 -21.49
N ALA A 93 11.17 3.29 -22.68
CA ALA A 93 11.92 4.53 -22.85
C ALA A 93 11.16 5.70 -22.22
N GLY A 94 11.82 6.43 -21.31
CA GLY A 94 11.22 7.61 -20.68
C GLY A 94 10.06 7.28 -19.73
N ALA A 95 10.17 6.22 -18.94
CA ALA A 95 9.12 5.82 -18.02
C ALA A 95 9.03 6.69 -16.74
N ALA A 96 7.84 6.68 -16.14
CA ALA A 96 7.54 7.32 -14.88
C ALA A 96 6.90 6.32 -13.90
N LEU A 97 7.24 6.48 -12.62
CA LEU A 97 6.54 5.81 -11.53
C LEU A 97 5.35 6.67 -11.13
N VAL A 98 4.15 6.13 -11.32
CA VAL A 98 2.89 6.82 -11.06
C VAL A 98 2.25 6.25 -9.82
N LEU A 99 1.90 7.12 -8.86
CA LEU A 99 1.09 6.79 -7.69
C LEU A 99 -0.36 7.20 -7.94
N ARG A 100 -1.29 6.30 -7.62
CA ARG A 100 -2.73 6.57 -7.56
C ARG A 100 -3.23 6.32 -6.15
N THR A 101 -4.00 7.27 -5.63
CA THR A 101 -4.58 7.20 -4.28
C THR A 101 -6.09 7.18 -4.40
N GLN A 102 -6.71 6.19 -3.77
CA GLN A 102 -8.16 6.05 -3.70
C GLN A 102 -8.60 5.92 -2.24
N PRO A 103 -9.46 6.80 -1.73
CA PRO A 103 -9.93 6.70 -0.35
C PRO A 103 -10.86 5.49 -0.21
N ILE A 104 -10.74 4.77 0.90
CA ILE A 104 -11.70 3.74 1.28
C ILE A 104 -12.62 4.36 2.34
N THR A 105 -13.92 4.33 2.06
CA THR A 105 -14.95 4.80 3.01
C THR A 105 -15.59 3.60 3.66
N ALA A 106 -15.34 3.41 4.97
CA ALA A 106 -16.07 2.41 5.74
C ALA A 106 -17.54 2.83 5.92
N PRO A 107 -18.49 1.89 6.04
CA PRO A 107 -19.88 2.22 6.32
C PRO A 107 -20.01 3.09 7.57
N GLY A 108 -20.67 4.26 7.43
CA GLY A 108 -20.88 5.20 8.55
C GLY A 108 -19.70 6.11 8.89
N GLN A 109 -18.62 6.10 8.11
CA GLN A 109 -17.49 7.02 8.26
C GLN A 109 -17.40 8.05 7.14
N GLN A 110 -16.77 9.18 7.43
CA GLN A 110 -16.40 10.17 6.41
C GLN A 110 -15.19 9.67 5.63
N ALA A 111 -15.20 9.86 4.31
CA ALA A 111 -14.07 9.53 3.46
C ALA A 111 -12.86 10.38 3.85
N LEU A 112 -11.69 9.76 3.99
CA LEU A 112 -10.43 10.46 4.18
C LEU A 112 -10.13 11.32 2.94
N PRO A 113 -9.91 12.64 3.06
CA PRO A 113 -9.45 13.43 1.93
C PRO A 113 -8.04 12.99 1.52
N ILE A 114 -7.85 12.71 0.23
CA ILE A 114 -6.59 12.11 -0.28
C ILE A 114 -5.37 13.00 -0.08
N ASP A 115 -5.56 14.32 -0.04
CA ASP A 115 -4.52 15.32 0.23
C ASP A 115 -4.02 15.30 1.67
N ARG A 116 -4.69 14.57 2.57
CA ARG A 116 -4.20 14.30 3.93
C ARG A 116 -3.14 13.22 3.99
N ILE A 117 -3.10 12.33 3.00
CA ILE A 117 -2.04 11.34 2.91
C ILE A 117 -0.83 12.05 2.31
N GLU A 118 0.25 12.13 3.07
CA GLU A 118 1.52 12.64 2.58
C GLU A 118 2.50 11.49 2.36
N TYR A 119 3.34 11.64 1.33
CA TYR A 119 4.37 10.67 1.02
C TYR A 119 5.73 11.35 0.86
N SER A 120 6.79 10.60 1.13
CA SER A 120 8.18 10.97 0.89
C SER A 120 8.85 9.88 0.06
N VAL A 121 9.67 10.27 -0.91
CA VAL A 121 10.46 9.36 -1.73
C VAL A 121 11.94 9.62 -1.44
N ASN A 122 12.69 8.58 -1.09
CA ASN A 122 14.13 8.65 -0.80
C ASN A 122 14.50 9.71 0.26
N GLY A 123 13.64 9.91 1.26
CA GLY A 123 13.86 10.89 2.33
C GLY A 123 13.63 12.35 1.93
N ALA A 124 13.06 12.61 0.75
CA ALA A 124 12.65 13.95 0.33
C ALA A 124 11.56 14.54 1.28
N PRO A 125 11.31 15.86 1.24
CA PRO A 125 10.20 16.45 2.00
C PRO A 125 8.87 15.75 1.68
N PHE A 126 8.06 15.55 2.72
CA PHE A 126 6.72 15.01 2.57
C PHE A 126 5.86 15.96 1.74
N VAL A 127 5.16 15.40 0.76
CA VAL A 127 4.23 16.14 -0.10
C VAL A 127 2.85 15.49 -0.07
N PRO A 128 1.77 16.29 -0.17
CA PRO A 128 0.41 15.77 -0.24
C PRO A 128 0.20 14.85 -1.45
N SER A 129 -0.52 13.76 -1.25
CA SER A 129 -0.94 12.89 -2.33
C SER A 129 -2.16 13.46 -3.06
N THR A 130 -2.29 13.13 -4.33
CA THR A 130 -3.45 13.44 -5.16
C THR A 130 -4.02 12.14 -5.74
N SER A 131 -5.09 12.23 -6.55
CA SER A 131 -5.69 11.02 -7.12
C SER A 131 -4.71 10.27 -8.03
N ILE A 132 -3.89 11.00 -8.79
CA ILE A 132 -2.89 10.47 -9.71
C ILE A 132 -1.72 11.45 -9.78
N GLN A 133 -0.49 10.96 -9.60
CA GLN A 133 0.70 11.79 -9.71
C GLN A 133 1.95 10.99 -10.09
N VAL A 134 2.86 11.65 -10.80
CA VAL A 134 4.20 11.12 -11.06
C VAL A 134 5.06 11.36 -9.82
N ILE A 135 5.58 10.30 -9.22
CA ILE A 135 6.41 10.39 -8.01
C ILE A 135 7.91 10.27 -8.30
N ALA A 136 8.27 9.68 -9.44
CA ALA A 136 9.64 9.62 -9.92
C ALA A 136 9.71 9.40 -11.43
N LEU A 137 10.78 9.89 -12.05
CA LEU A 137 11.14 9.52 -13.42
C LEU A 137 12.15 8.38 -13.36
N LEU A 138 11.92 7.34 -14.17
CA LEU A 138 12.85 6.22 -14.23
C LEU A 138 14.06 6.58 -15.10
N PRO A 139 15.27 6.12 -14.73
CA PRO A 139 16.43 6.23 -15.58
C PRO A 139 16.25 5.40 -16.85
N VAL A 140 16.85 5.85 -17.95
CA VAL A 140 16.82 5.15 -19.25
C VAL A 140 17.39 3.74 -19.13
N SER A 141 18.35 3.53 -18.23
CA SER A 141 18.92 2.22 -17.89
C SER A 141 18.09 1.51 -16.81
N GLY A 142 16.85 1.17 -17.16
CA GLY A 142 16.03 0.05 -16.71
C GLY A 142 16.01 -0.51 -15.27
N GLN A 143 16.48 0.22 -14.25
CA GLN A 143 16.25 -0.14 -12.85
C GLN A 143 16.35 1.08 -11.94
N ALA A 144 15.46 1.17 -10.95
CA ALA A 144 15.53 2.15 -9.88
C ALA A 144 14.99 1.56 -8.57
N THR A 145 15.46 2.08 -7.44
CA THR A 145 14.94 1.73 -6.12
C THR A 145 14.45 2.99 -5.42
N TYR A 146 13.31 2.88 -4.76
CA TYR A 146 12.66 3.97 -4.04
C TYR A 146 12.32 3.56 -2.62
N ASP A 147 12.68 4.41 -1.66
CA ASP A 147 12.25 4.29 -0.28
C ASP A 147 11.04 5.20 -0.10
N ILE A 148 9.86 4.61 0.08
CA ILE A 148 8.61 5.36 0.14
C ILE A 148 8.08 5.32 1.57
N ALA A 149 8.04 6.49 2.20
CA ALA A 149 7.42 6.69 3.51
C ALA A 149 6.05 7.35 3.35
N LEU A 150 5.10 6.98 4.21
CA LEU A 150 3.74 7.48 4.20
C LEU A 150 3.35 7.96 5.59
N ARG A 151 2.57 9.04 5.64
CA ARG A 151 1.96 9.53 6.88
C ARG A 151 0.61 10.16 6.60
N LEU A 152 -0.24 10.19 7.62
CA LEU A 152 -1.49 10.93 7.61
C LEU A 152 -1.26 12.27 8.31
N ARG A 153 -1.60 13.36 7.63
CA ARG A 153 -1.67 14.71 8.18
C ARG A 153 -3.09 15.02 8.61
N LEU A 154 -3.28 15.46 9.85
CA LEU A 154 -4.56 15.97 10.34
C LEU A 154 -4.50 17.47 10.57
N GLU A 155 -5.62 18.16 10.30
CA GLU A 155 -5.77 19.61 10.52
C GLU A 155 -7.05 19.93 11.31
N GLY A 156 -6.96 20.50 12.52
CA GLY A 156 -8.13 20.93 13.30
C GLY A 156 -8.80 19.84 14.13
N ASP A 157 -10.13 19.85 14.22
CA ASP A 157 -10.91 18.89 15.01
C ASP A 157 -11.33 17.67 14.16
N GLU A 158 -10.39 17.10 13.39
CA GLU A 158 -10.66 15.90 12.60
C GLU A 158 -10.86 14.68 13.53
N PRO A 159 -11.93 13.88 13.33
CA PRO A 159 -12.31 12.84 14.28
C PRO A 159 -11.26 11.73 14.36
N ALA A 160 -10.97 11.28 15.58
CA ALA A 160 -10.19 10.07 15.81
C ALA A 160 -10.88 8.83 15.20
N GLY A 161 -10.09 7.83 14.81
CA GLY A 161 -10.60 6.57 14.28
C GLY A 161 -9.89 6.08 13.03
N LEU A 162 -10.24 4.86 12.62
CA LEU A 162 -9.62 4.20 11.47
C LEU A 162 -9.88 4.98 10.19
N SER A 163 -8.80 5.36 9.49
CA SER A 163 -8.81 5.92 8.15
C SER A 163 -8.07 4.99 7.20
N GLN A 164 -8.53 4.87 5.96
CA GLN A 164 -8.02 3.86 5.04
C GLN A 164 -7.99 4.37 3.58
N ALA A 165 -7.00 3.93 2.82
CA ALA A 165 -6.90 4.20 1.40
C ALA A 165 -6.21 3.05 0.65
N LEU A 166 -6.52 2.91 -0.64
CA LEU A 166 -5.74 2.10 -1.56
C LEU A 166 -4.71 2.98 -2.25
N LEU A 167 -3.44 2.59 -2.13
CA LEU A 167 -2.35 3.20 -2.88
C LEU A 167 -1.90 2.23 -3.96
N SER A 168 -1.74 2.73 -5.17
CA SER A 168 -1.36 1.93 -6.32
C SER A 168 -0.19 2.54 -7.06
N TRP A 169 0.86 1.75 -7.28
CA TRP A 169 1.99 2.12 -8.13
C TRP A 169 1.99 1.35 -9.43
N SER A 170 2.27 2.05 -10.53
CA SER A 170 2.48 1.49 -11.85
C SER A 170 3.61 2.22 -12.57
N VAL A 171 4.24 1.53 -13.51
CA VAL A 171 5.22 2.11 -14.44
C VAL A 171 4.49 2.46 -15.73
N GLU A 172 4.59 3.73 -16.13
CA GLU A 172 3.94 4.24 -17.34
C GLU A 172 4.94 4.94 -18.25
N ALA A 173 4.77 4.76 -19.57
CA ALA A 173 5.52 5.50 -20.56
C ALA A 173 5.08 6.98 -20.55
N ARG A 174 6.01 7.89 -20.82
CA ARG A 174 5.78 9.34 -20.87
C ARG A 174 5.71 9.86 -22.29
#